data_AF-A0AAU9WP87-F1
#
_entry.id   AF-A0AAU9WP87-F1
#
_cell.length_a   1.000
_cell.length_b   1.000
_cell.length_c   1.000
_cell.angle_alpha   90.00
_cell.angle_beta   90.00
_cell.angle_gamma   90.00
#
_symmetry.space_group_name_H-M   'P 1'
#
loop_
_entity.id
_entity.type
_entity.pdbx_description
1 polymer ?
#
loop_
_entity_poly.entity_id
_entity_poly.type
_entity_poly.pdbx_seq_one_letter_code
_entity_poly.pdbx_strand_id
1 'polypeptide(L)'
;MKVFSNDLSFVVTWKPFFLNPTTPEAGIPLIQYLTQKYGPRAGAMAKDGTSPLTKAGLNVGINFTTDRLIVNTLKSHCMLDYAKSEGKQNLLAENLFKIYFEQGKNINSTDVLAQVAVDTGLNIDAMEKHLKDKSVVSRVQEEAMEAHDEGVHGVPFFNIHLKGESQKIAGFSGAQPPETFKSIFQRLLNRFKASV
;
A
#
# COMPACT_ATOMS: atom_id res chain seq x y z
N MET A 1 15.74 5.45 -6.59
CA MET A 1 16.37 5.73 -5.28
C MET A 1 17.84 5.37 -5.26
N LYS A 2 18.25 4.09 -5.46
CA LYS A 2 19.69 3.69 -5.46
C LYS A 2 20.59 4.54 -6.36
N VAL A 3 20.15 4.88 -7.59
CA VAL A 3 20.92 5.73 -8.52
C VAL A 3 21.21 7.13 -7.95
N PHE A 4 20.41 7.60 -7.00
CA PHE A 4 20.54 8.93 -6.39
C PHE A 4 21.11 8.87 -4.96
N SER A 5 21.60 7.72 -4.47
CA SER A 5 21.96 7.55 -3.06
C SER A 5 23.14 8.41 -2.59
N ASN A 6 23.96 8.90 -3.53
CA ASN A 6 25.07 9.79 -3.23
C ASN A 6 24.62 11.26 -3.04
N ASP A 7 23.47 11.63 -3.60
CA ASP A 7 22.96 13.01 -3.59
C ASP A 7 21.72 13.17 -2.69
N LEU A 8 20.91 12.12 -2.54
CA LEU A 8 19.60 12.16 -1.88
C LEU A 8 19.43 11.00 -0.90
N SER A 9 18.80 11.30 0.24
CA SER A 9 18.24 10.30 1.15
C SER A 9 16.72 10.26 1.01
N PHE A 10 16.12 9.07 1.13
CA PHE A 10 14.69 8.87 0.97
C PHE A 10 14.11 8.26 2.24
N VAL A 11 12.97 8.80 2.68
CA VAL A 11 12.12 8.21 3.71
C VAL A 11 10.77 7.90 3.07
N VAL A 12 10.36 6.64 3.11
CA VAL A 12 9.05 6.21 2.62
C VAL A 12 8.10 6.14 3.79
N THR A 13 6.98 6.87 3.69
CA THR A 13 5.87 6.77 4.64
C THR A 13 4.65 6.26 3.90
N TRP A 14 4.12 5.14 4.35
CA TRP A 14 2.89 4.56 3.83
C TRP A 14 1.69 5.24 4.49
N LYS A 15 0.70 5.59 3.67
CA LYS A 15 -0.53 6.27 4.07
C LYS A 15 -1.74 5.36 3.81
N PRO A 16 -2.75 5.35 4.70
CA PRO A 16 -3.93 4.52 4.51
C PRO A 16 -4.82 5.05 3.37
N PHE A 17 -5.46 4.13 2.65
CA PHE A 17 -6.46 4.45 1.63
C PHE A 17 -7.38 3.24 1.43
N PHE A 18 -8.70 3.43 1.55
CA PHE A 18 -9.65 2.33 1.44
C PHE A 18 -10.34 2.31 0.08
N LEU A 19 -10.04 1.30 -0.73
CA LEU A 19 -10.75 1.09 -2.00
C LEU A 19 -12.20 0.64 -1.79
N ASN A 20 -12.44 -0.19 -0.78
CA ASN A 20 -13.75 -0.74 -0.44
C ASN A 20 -13.90 -0.81 1.09
N PRO A 21 -14.15 0.33 1.77
CA PRO A 21 -14.23 0.36 3.23
C PRO A 21 -15.38 -0.50 3.81
N THR A 22 -16.37 -0.85 2.98
CA THR A 22 -17.54 -1.64 3.35
C THR A 22 -17.41 -3.13 2.99
N THR A 23 -16.22 -3.61 2.61
CA THR A 23 -16.03 -5.05 2.34
C THR A 23 -16.42 -5.89 3.58
N PRO A 24 -17.28 -6.91 3.44
CA PRO A 24 -17.70 -7.76 4.55
C PRO A 24 -16.53 -8.47 5.23
N GLU A 25 -16.70 -8.83 6.51
CA GLU A 25 -15.67 -9.51 7.29
C GLU A 25 -15.27 -10.87 6.68
N ALA A 26 -16.24 -11.60 6.12
CA ALA A 26 -16.01 -12.86 5.41
C ALA A 26 -15.18 -12.69 4.11
N GLY A 27 -15.03 -11.46 3.62
CA GLY A 27 -14.41 -11.16 2.34
C GLY A 27 -15.27 -11.56 1.13
N ILE A 28 -14.76 -11.27 -0.07
CA ILE A 28 -15.42 -11.60 -1.34
C ILE A 28 -14.40 -12.29 -2.24
N PRO A 29 -14.64 -13.49 -2.79
CA PRO A 29 -13.74 -14.13 -3.74
C PRO A 29 -13.35 -13.19 -4.89
N LEU A 30 -12.06 -13.08 -5.21
CA LEU A 30 -11.56 -12.11 -6.19
C LEU A 30 -12.29 -12.19 -7.53
N ILE A 31 -12.46 -13.40 -8.06
CA ILE A 31 -13.10 -13.61 -9.37
C ILE A 31 -14.57 -13.17 -9.35
N GLN A 32 -15.28 -13.44 -8.26
CA GLN A 32 -16.66 -12.99 -8.07
C GLN A 32 -16.71 -11.46 -8.03
N TYR A 33 -15.85 -10.84 -7.22
CA TYR A 33 -15.79 -9.38 -7.09
C TYR A 33 -15.48 -8.69 -8.43
N LEU A 34 -14.48 -9.17 -9.18
CA LEU A 34 -14.11 -8.61 -10.48
C LEU A 34 -15.24 -8.77 -11.50
N THR A 35 -15.93 -9.92 -11.49
CA THR A 35 -17.08 -10.18 -12.36
C THR A 35 -18.23 -9.21 -12.09
N GLN A 36 -18.54 -8.98 -10.81
CA GLN A 36 -19.62 -8.07 -10.42
C GLN A 36 -19.29 -6.60 -10.70
N LYS A 37 -18.06 -6.17 -10.41
CA LYS A 37 -17.65 -4.76 -10.53
C LYS A 37 -17.31 -4.34 -11.95
N TYR A 38 -16.67 -5.21 -12.74
CA TYR A 38 -16.11 -4.88 -14.05
C TYR A 38 -16.64 -5.77 -15.19
N GLY A 39 -17.55 -6.71 -14.89
CA GLY A 39 -18.23 -7.57 -15.86
C GLY A 39 -17.57 -8.94 -16.07
N PRO A 40 -18.26 -9.89 -16.73
CA PRO A 40 -17.81 -11.29 -16.87
C PRO A 40 -16.42 -11.47 -17.48
N ARG A 41 -16.09 -10.61 -18.45
CA ARG A 41 -14.77 -10.65 -19.11
C ARG A 41 -13.63 -10.38 -18.14
N ALA A 42 -13.80 -9.48 -17.18
CA ALA A 42 -12.76 -9.15 -16.21
C ALA A 42 -12.47 -10.33 -15.27
N GLY A 43 -13.52 -11.01 -14.80
CA GLY A 43 -13.37 -12.24 -14.01
C GLY A 43 -12.70 -13.37 -14.78
N ALA A 44 -13.09 -13.57 -16.04
CA ALA A 44 -12.48 -14.58 -16.91
C ALA A 44 -10.99 -14.32 -17.14
N MET A 45 -10.62 -13.09 -17.48
CA MET A 45 -9.22 -12.70 -17.70
C MET A 45 -8.34 -12.82 -16.44
N ALA A 46 -8.92 -12.60 -15.25
CA ALA A 46 -8.20 -12.88 -14.03
C ALA A 46 -7.95 -14.39 -13.88
N LYS A 47 -9.02 -15.20 -14.03
CA LYS A 47 -8.96 -16.65 -13.87
C LYS A 47 -8.01 -17.35 -14.84
N ASP A 48 -7.95 -16.91 -16.09
CA ASP A 48 -7.08 -17.49 -17.12
C ASP A 48 -5.65 -16.92 -17.14
N GLY A 49 -5.32 -15.98 -16.24
CA GLY A 49 -4.00 -15.36 -16.14
C GLY A 49 -3.69 -14.32 -17.22
N THR A 50 -4.67 -13.90 -18.03
CA THR A 50 -4.47 -12.92 -19.11
C THR A 50 -4.75 -11.47 -18.69
N SER A 51 -5.14 -11.25 -17.43
CA SER A 51 -5.45 -9.92 -16.89
C SER A 51 -4.26 -8.95 -17.01
N PRO A 52 -4.53 -7.64 -17.17
CA PRO A 52 -3.45 -6.64 -17.17
C PRO A 52 -2.59 -6.69 -15.91
N LEU A 53 -3.18 -6.95 -14.74
CA LEU A 53 -2.47 -7.06 -13.47
C LEU A 53 -1.49 -8.25 -13.47
N THR A 54 -1.95 -9.43 -13.90
CA THR A 54 -1.10 -10.64 -13.99
C THR A 54 0.10 -10.40 -14.90
N LYS A 55 -0.14 -9.83 -16.09
CA LYS A 55 0.93 -9.51 -17.05
C LYS A 55 1.92 -8.48 -16.49
N ALA A 56 1.43 -7.43 -15.85
CA ALA A 56 2.26 -6.41 -15.24
C ALA A 56 3.12 -6.98 -14.09
N GLY A 57 2.55 -7.84 -13.25
CA GLY A 57 3.28 -8.52 -12.17
C GLY A 57 4.44 -9.37 -12.67
N LEU A 58 4.19 -10.20 -13.69
CA LEU A 58 5.23 -11.06 -14.28
C LEU A 58 6.43 -10.27 -14.80
N ASN A 59 6.19 -9.09 -15.40
CA ASN A 59 7.26 -8.22 -15.91
C ASN A 59 8.18 -7.68 -14.80
N VAL A 60 7.72 -7.69 -13.55
CA VAL A 60 8.50 -7.22 -12.38
C VAL A 60 8.76 -8.35 -11.37
N GLY A 61 8.50 -9.60 -11.74
CA GLY A 61 8.77 -10.78 -10.91
C GLY A 61 7.76 -11.04 -9.79
N ILE A 62 6.56 -10.46 -9.86
CA ILE A 62 5.47 -10.69 -8.89
C ILE A 62 4.46 -11.67 -9.46
N ASN A 63 4.24 -12.79 -8.77
CA ASN A 63 3.26 -13.78 -9.18
C ASN A 63 1.93 -13.60 -8.45
N PHE A 64 1.04 -12.78 -9.00
CA PHE A 64 -0.27 -12.52 -8.41
C PHE A 64 -1.16 -13.77 -8.40
N THR A 65 -1.55 -14.24 -7.21
CA THR A 65 -2.55 -15.30 -7.09
C THR A 65 -3.96 -14.75 -7.26
N THR A 66 -4.80 -15.55 -7.91
CA THR A 66 -6.23 -15.29 -8.02
C THR A 66 -7.05 -16.02 -6.96
N ASP A 67 -6.43 -16.98 -6.28
CA ASP A 67 -7.02 -17.67 -5.13
C ASP A 67 -6.86 -16.82 -3.87
N ARG A 68 -7.69 -15.78 -3.79
CA ARG A 68 -7.71 -14.86 -2.65
C ARG A 68 -9.05 -14.15 -2.53
N LEU A 69 -9.27 -13.60 -1.35
CA LEU A 69 -10.42 -12.76 -1.04
C LEU A 69 -10.07 -11.27 -1.21
N ILE A 70 -11.03 -10.48 -1.66
CA ILE A 70 -11.08 -9.05 -1.35
C ILE A 70 -11.50 -8.94 0.12
N VAL A 71 -10.70 -8.24 0.92
CA VAL A 71 -10.89 -8.14 2.37
C VAL A 71 -10.93 -6.68 2.81
N ASN A 72 -11.56 -6.43 3.96
CA ASN A 72 -11.40 -5.16 4.66
C ASN A 72 -9.94 -5.04 5.14
N THR A 73 -9.32 -3.87 4.97
CA THR A 73 -7.90 -3.67 5.31
C THR A 73 -7.67 -2.76 6.51
N LEU A 74 -8.73 -2.35 7.24
CA LEU A 74 -8.62 -1.43 8.37
C LEU A 74 -7.63 -1.94 9.43
N LYS A 75 -7.71 -3.22 9.81
CA LYS A 75 -6.77 -3.82 10.78
C LYS A 75 -5.33 -3.76 10.26
N SER A 76 -5.10 -4.10 8.99
CA SER A 76 -3.77 -4.04 8.37
C SER A 76 -3.23 -2.61 8.33
N HIS A 77 -4.09 -1.62 8.09
CA HIS A 77 -3.70 -0.20 8.12
C HIS A 77 -3.39 0.28 9.55
N CYS A 78 -4.14 -0.14 10.57
CA CYS A 78 -3.80 0.12 11.98
C CYS A 78 -2.47 -0.54 12.36
N MET A 79 -2.17 -1.73 11.82
CA MET A 79 -0.89 -2.39 12.02
C MET A 79 0.26 -1.65 11.35
N LEU A 80 0.06 -1.09 10.15
CA LEU A 80 1.03 -0.21 9.49
C LEU A 80 1.29 1.07 10.26
N ASP A 81 0.27 1.61 10.93
CA ASP A 81 0.42 2.75 11.82
C ASP A 81 1.26 2.41 13.06
N TYR A 82 1.02 1.26 13.70
CA TYR A 82 1.89 0.77 14.79
C TYR A 82 3.33 0.55 14.30
N ALA A 83 3.52 -0.15 13.18
CA ALA A 83 4.85 -0.42 12.65
C ALA A 83 5.62 0.87 12.27
N LYS A 84 4.92 1.99 12.05
CA LYS A 84 5.55 3.29 11.84
C LYS A 84 6.22 3.82 13.11
N SER A 85 5.61 3.66 14.29
CA SER A 85 6.28 4.06 15.56
C SER A 85 7.52 3.21 15.84
N GLU A 86 7.54 1.98 15.34
CA GLU A 86 8.65 1.03 15.47
C GLU A 86 9.72 1.14 14.37
N GLY A 87 9.57 2.07 13.41
CA GLY A 87 10.50 2.22 12.28
C GLY A 87 10.48 1.05 11.29
N LYS A 88 9.43 0.22 11.32
CA LYS A 88 9.28 -1.04 10.55
C LYS A 88 8.16 -1.00 9.50
N GLN A 89 7.53 0.17 9.29
CA GLN A 89 6.37 0.31 8.41
C GLN A 89 6.61 -0.23 6.99
N ASN A 90 7.75 0.10 6.37
CA ASN A 90 8.04 -0.34 5.02
C ASN A 90 8.21 -1.87 4.93
N LEU A 91 8.93 -2.46 5.89
CA LEU A 91 9.10 -3.91 5.96
C LEU A 91 7.75 -4.62 6.13
N LEU A 92 6.89 -4.08 7.01
CA LEU A 92 5.56 -4.63 7.21
C LEU A 92 4.70 -4.54 5.95
N ALA A 93 4.73 -3.41 5.23
CA ALA A 93 3.97 -3.21 4.01
C ALA A 93 4.34 -4.25 2.93
N GLU A 94 5.64 -4.45 2.70
CA GLU A 94 6.15 -5.47 1.76
C GLU A 94 5.69 -6.89 2.14
N ASN A 95 5.77 -7.24 3.44
CA ASN A 95 5.31 -8.53 3.93
C ASN A 95 3.80 -8.72 3.73
N LEU A 96 2.98 -7.72 4.07
CA LEU A 96 1.54 -7.74 3.85
C LEU A 96 1.19 -7.88 2.37
N PHE A 97 1.90 -7.16 1.48
CA PHE A 97 1.70 -7.30 0.05
C PHE A 97 2.00 -8.70 -0.43
N LYS A 98 3.15 -9.28 -0.08
CA LYS A 98 3.50 -10.65 -0.46
C LYS A 98 2.45 -11.66 0.02
N ILE A 99 2.04 -11.55 1.29
CA ILE A 99 1.04 -12.43 1.91
C ILE A 99 -0.32 -12.33 1.21
N TYR A 100 -0.73 -11.13 0.84
CA TYR A 100 -2.03 -10.91 0.20
C TYR A 100 -2.05 -11.19 -1.31
N PHE A 101 -1.03 -10.72 -2.02
CA PHE A 101 -0.98 -10.73 -3.48
C PHE A 101 -0.41 -12.02 -4.06
N GLU A 102 0.53 -12.67 -3.37
CA GLU A 102 1.17 -13.90 -3.87
C GLU A 102 0.70 -15.15 -3.11
N GLN A 103 0.51 -15.06 -1.80
CA GLN A 103 0.09 -16.20 -0.98
C GLN A 103 -1.43 -16.29 -0.77
N GLY A 104 -2.19 -15.27 -1.15
CA GLY A 104 -3.66 -15.25 -1.09
C GLY A 104 -4.27 -15.27 0.31
N LYS A 105 -3.46 -15.01 1.34
CA LYS A 105 -3.91 -15.05 2.74
C LYS A 105 -4.73 -13.81 3.11
N ASN A 106 -5.69 -14.00 4.00
CA ASN A 106 -6.57 -12.95 4.50
C ASN A 106 -5.82 -12.03 5.48
N ILE A 107 -5.41 -10.84 5.03
CA ILE A 107 -4.74 -9.82 5.85
C ILE A 107 -5.67 -9.07 6.83
N ASN A 108 -6.94 -9.46 6.94
CA ASN A 108 -7.86 -9.03 8.00
C ASN A 108 -7.96 -10.06 9.16
N SER A 109 -7.36 -11.24 8.99
CA SER A 109 -7.33 -12.30 10.01
C SER A 109 -6.33 -11.95 11.12
N THR A 110 -6.75 -12.08 12.37
CA THR A 110 -5.89 -11.88 13.54
C THR A 110 -4.69 -12.82 13.50
N ASP A 111 -4.89 -14.10 13.16
CA ASP A 111 -3.80 -15.10 13.14
C ASP A 111 -2.76 -14.78 12.06
N VAL A 112 -3.22 -14.34 10.88
CA VAL A 112 -2.33 -13.92 9.80
C VAL A 112 -1.53 -12.69 10.24
N LEU A 113 -2.19 -11.68 10.82
CA LEU A 113 -1.53 -10.46 11.29
C LEU A 113 -0.54 -10.72 12.43
N ALA A 114 -0.85 -11.65 13.35
CA ALA A 114 0.07 -12.09 14.39
C ALA A 114 1.33 -12.74 13.80
N GLN A 115 1.16 -13.62 12.80
CA GLN A 115 2.31 -14.19 12.09
C GLN A 115 3.15 -13.11 11.40
N VAL A 116 2.52 -12.16 10.71
CA VAL A 116 3.24 -11.06 10.05
C VAL A 116 3.99 -10.20 11.08
N ALA A 117 3.42 -10.02 12.27
CA ALA A 117 4.06 -9.28 13.35
C ALA A 117 5.37 -9.96 13.77
N VAL A 118 5.34 -11.28 13.99
CA VAL A 118 6.53 -12.09 14.30
C VAL A 118 7.58 -11.96 13.21
N ASP A 119 7.20 -12.15 11.95
CA ASP A 119 8.10 -12.09 10.80
C ASP A 119 8.75 -10.70 10.63
N THR A 120 8.08 -9.66 11.11
CA THR A 120 8.55 -8.26 11.10
C THR A 120 9.28 -7.88 12.41
N GLY A 121 9.29 -8.77 13.41
CA GLY A 121 9.84 -8.54 14.74
C GLY A 121 9.08 -7.48 15.55
N LEU A 122 7.77 -7.34 15.34
CA LEU A 122 6.89 -6.47 16.12
C LEU A 122 6.44 -7.18 17.40
N ASN A 123 6.22 -6.43 18.48
CA ASN A 123 5.65 -6.98 19.70
C ASN A 123 4.16 -7.27 19.49
N ILE A 124 3.76 -8.53 19.65
CA ILE A 124 2.39 -9.00 19.38
C ILE A 124 1.39 -8.34 20.33
N ASP A 125 1.67 -8.33 21.64
CA ASP A 125 0.74 -7.79 22.64
C ASP A 125 0.49 -6.29 22.44
N ALA A 126 1.55 -5.52 22.17
CA ALA A 126 1.47 -4.10 21.88
C ALA A 126 0.72 -3.85 20.57
N MET A 127 0.98 -4.64 19.53
CA MET A 127 0.27 -4.58 18.26
C MET A 127 -1.22 -4.85 18.44
N GLU A 128 -1.59 -5.93 19.13
CA GLU A 128 -2.98 -6.26 19.38
C GLU A 128 -3.71 -5.15 20.15
N LYS A 129 -3.06 -4.57 21.16
CA LYS A 129 -3.62 -3.44 21.90
C LYS A 129 -3.85 -2.25 20.98
N HIS A 130 -2.88 -1.93 20.11
CA HIS A 130 -2.97 -0.83 19.14
C HIS A 130 -4.11 -1.03 18.14
N LEU A 131 -4.28 -2.25 17.63
CA LEU A 131 -5.37 -2.59 16.69
C LEU A 131 -6.76 -2.52 17.34
N LYS A 132 -6.87 -2.72 18.65
CA LYS A 132 -8.13 -2.67 19.42
C LYS A 132 -8.43 -1.25 19.95
N ASP A 133 -7.48 -0.32 19.86
CA ASP A 133 -7.67 1.05 20.33
C ASP A 133 -8.57 1.83 19.36
N LYS A 134 -9.74 2.25 19.88
CA LYS A 134 -10.72 3.02 19.09
C LYS A 134 -10.16 4.35 18.58
N SER A 135 -9.28 5.00 19.33
CA SER A 135 -8.68 6.27 18.91
C SER A 135 -7.72 6.07 17.72
N VAL A 136 -6.98 4.96 17.69
CA VAL A 136 -6.14 4.58 16.55
C VAL A 136 -7.02 4.30 15.34
N VAL A 137 -8.07 3.48 15.51
CA VAL A 137 -9.00 3.14 14.43
C VAL A 137 -9.61 4.40 13.81
N SER A 138 -10.15 5.31 14.64
CA SER A 138 -10.72 6.57 14.16
C SER A 138 -9.70 7.42 13.41
N ARG A 139 -8.48 7.57 13.95
CA ARG A 139 -7.43 8.37 13.30
C ARG A 139 -7.00 7.79 11.95
N VAL A 140 -6.86 6.47 11.84
CA VAL A 140 -6.50 5.81 10.57
C VAL A 140 -7.60 5.96 9.53
N GLN A 141 -8.87 5.95 9.96
CA GLN A 141 -10.01 6.21 9.08
C GLN A 141 -10.05 7.66 8.61
N GLU A 142 -9.83 8.61 9.51
CA GLU A 142 -9.76 10.04 9.21
C GLU A 142 -8.61 10.32 8.22
N GLU A 143 -7.41 9.79 8.46
CA GLU A 143 -6.27 9.95 7.54
C GLU A 143 -6.56 9.36 6.14
N ALA A 144 -7.33 8.27 6.06
CA ALA A 144 -7.76 7.72 4.78
C ALA A 144 -8.80 8.59 4.07
N MET A 145 -9.67 9.29 4.83
CA MET A 145 -10.64 10.24 4.30
C MET A 145 -9.97 11.53 3.81
N GLU A 146 -9.00 12.05 4.56
CA GLU A 146 -8.22 13.23 4.16
C GLU A 146 -7.58 13.04 2.78
N ALA A 147 -7.07 11.85 2.48
CA ALA A 147 -6.51 11.56 1.16
C ALA A 147 -7.54 11.74 0.02
N HIS A 148 -8.81 11.38 0.27
CA HIS A 148 -9.88 11.63 -0.70
C HIS A 148 -10.17 13.13 -0.85
N ASP A 149 -10.21 13.87 0.26
CA ASP A 149 -10.45 15.32 0.26
C ASP A 149 -9.31 16.09 -0.44
N GLU A 150 -8.09 15.56 -0.38
CA GLU A 150 -6.93 16.04 -1.14
C GLU A 150 -6.94 15.66 -2.64
N GLY A 151 -8.01 15.02 -3.12
CA GLY A 151 -8.21 14.66 -4.52
C GLY A 151 -7.61 13.32 -4.95
N VAL A 152 -7.27 12.44 -4.00
CA VAL A 152 -6.83 11.08 -4.32
C VAL A 152 -8.05 10.19 -4.54
N HIS A 153 -8.24 9.75 -5.79
CA HIS A 153 -9.36 8.87 -6.18
C HIS A 153 -8.90 7.47 -6.61
N GLY A 154 -7.60 7.18 -6.53
CA GLY A 154 -7.04 5.88 -6.89
C GLY A 154 -5.63 5.72 -6.37
N VAL A 155 -5.23 4.46 -6.18
CA VAL A 155 -3.91 4.08 -5.65
C VAL A 155 -3.19 3.12 -6.62
N PRO A 156 -1.84 3.12 -6.64
CA PRO A 156 -0.95 3.94 -5.80
C PRO A 156 -0.96 5.43 -6.19
N PHE A 157 -0.77 6.29 -5.20
CA PHE A 157 -0.58 7.73 -5.36
C PHE A 157 0.64 8.15 -4.57
N PHE A 158 1.46 9.04 -5.13
CA PHE A 158 2.73 9.44 -4.53
C PHE A 158 2.73 10.94 -4.27
N ASN A 159 2.93 11.31 -3.01
CA ASN A 159 3.23 12.67 -2.59
C ASN A 159 4.72 12.77 -2.24
N ILE A 160 5.43 13.74 -2.82
CA ILE A 160 6.85 13.99 -2.54
C ILE A 160 6.98 15.30 -1.78
N HIS A 161 7.61 15.22 -0.61
CA HIS A 161 7.90 16.34 0.28
C HIS A 161 9.41 16.40 0.52
N LEU A 162 9.94 17.61 0.75
CA LEU A 162 11.26 17.75 1.34
C LEU A 162 11.13 17.62 2.85
N LYS A 163 12.07 16.93 3.49
CA LYS A 163 12.09 16.80 4.94
C LYS A 163 12.18 18.19 5.58
N GLY A 164 11.21 18.50 6.44
CA GLY A 164 11.13 19.81 7.12
C GLY A 164 10.25 20.84 6.40
N GLU A 165 9.78 20.56 5.18
CA GLU A 165 8.83 21.41 4.47
C GLU A 165 7.42 20.82 4.51
N SER A 166 6.44 21.65 4.88
CA SER A 166 5.03 21.24 4.87
C SER A 166 4.44 21.20 3.47
N GLN A 167 5.05 21.91 2.51
CA GLN A 167 4.52 21.99 1.14
C GLN A 167 4.90 20.76 0.33
N LYS A 168 3.90 20.21 -0.38
CA LYS A 168 4.12 19.15 -1.36
C LYS A 168 4.87 19.70 -2.56
N ILE A 169 5.94 19.02 -2.96
CA ILE A 169 6.73 19.43 -4.13
C ILE A 169 6.20 18.82 -5.41
N ALA A 170 5.77 17.55 -5.35
CA ALA A 170 5.18 16.86 -6.48
C ALA A 170 4.15 15.84 -6.00
N GLY A 171 3.11 15.63 -6.81
CA GLY A 171 2.11 14.59 -6.62
C GLY A 171 1.82 13.90 -7.94
N PHE A 172 1.72 12.58 -7.97
CA PHE A 172 1.34 11.84 -9.17
C PHE A 172 0.65 10.51 -8.86
N SER A 173 -0.21 10.09 -9.78
CA SER A 173 -1.06 8.91 -9.65
C SER A 173 -0.56 7.74 -10.51
N GLY A 174 -0.80 6.53 -10.02
CA GLY A 174 -0.60 5.27 -10.73
C GLY A 174 0.79 4.66 -10.54
N ALA A 175 0.89 3.37 -10.90
CA ALA A 175 2.14 2.63 -10.94
C ALA A 175 2.98 3.08 -12.15
N GLN A 176 3.54 4.28 -12.05
CA GLN A 176 4.35 4.91 -13.10
C GLN A 176 5.66 4.12 -13.34
N PRO A 177 6.21 4.15 -14.57
CA PRO A 177 7.50 3.52 -14.84
C PRO A 177 8.62 4.18 -14.03
N PRO A 178 9.72 3.45 -13.72
CA PRO A 178 10.86 3.98 -12.96
C PRO A 178 11.45 5.28 -13.54
N GLU A 179 11.35 5.47 -14.86
CA GLU A 179 11.82 6.63 -15.60
C GLU A 179 11.10 7.92 -15.17
N THR A 180 9.80 7.84 -14.89
CA THR A 180 9.02 8.96 -14.36
C THR A 180 9.58 9.40 -13.00
N PHE A 181 9.84 8.45 -12.10
CA PHE A 181 10.44 8.74 -10.79
C PHE A 181 11.84 9.34 -10.94
N LYS A 182 12.70 8.78 -11.81
CA LYS A 182 14.05 9.29 -12.07
C LYS A 182 14.01 10.75 -12.55
N SER A 183 13.12 11.04 -13.50
CA SER A 183 12.94 12.40 -14.05
C SER A 183 12.52 13.40 -12.97
N ILE A 184 11.56 13.02 -12.12
CA ILE A 184 11.11 13.85 -11.00
C ILE A 184 12.28 14.12 -10.03
N PHE A 185 12.96 13.07 -9.55
CA PHE A 185 14.07 13.23 -8.60
C PHE A 185 15.23 14.04 -9.17
N GLN A 186 15.57 13.86 -10.45
CA GLN A 186 16.60 14.66 -11.11
C GLN A 186 16.23 16.15 -11.18
N ARG A 187 14.97 16.47 -11.50
CA ARG A 187 14.48 17.86 -11.51
C ARG A 187 14.55 18.50 -10.13
N LEU A 188 14.20 17.74 -9.09
CA LEU A 188 14.31 18.21 -7.70
C LEU A 188 15.76 18.48 -7.32
N LEU A 189 16.67 17.55 -7.63
CA LEU A 189 18.09 17.71 -7.35
C LEU A 189 18.69 18.95 -8.03
N ASN A 190 18.34 19.18 -9.31
CA ASN A 190 18.81 20.34 -10.04
C ASN A 190 18.29 21.65 -9.42
N ARG A 191 17.02 21.70 -9.00
CA ARG A 191 16.45 22.86 -8.30
C ARG A 191 17.19 23.16 -7.00
N PHE A 192 17.52 22.14 -6.21
CA PHE A 192 18.28 22.33 -4.98
C PHE A 192 19.70 22.83 -5.24
N LYS A 193 20.40 22.25 -6.22
CA LYS A 193 21.76 22.70 -6.59
C LYS A 193 21.80 24.14 -7.11
N ALA A 194 20.72 24.63 -7.73
CA ALA A 194 20.61 26.01 -8.21
C ALA A 194 20.17 27.03 -7.13
N SER A 195 19.75 26.56 -5.96
CA SER A 195 19.30 27.42 -4.83
C SER A 195 20.39 27.60 -3.77
N VAL A 196 21.59 27.05 -3.99
CA VAL A 196 22.80 27.15 -3.17
C VAL A 196 23.84 27.93 -3.98
#